data_AF-D0YYC5-F1
#
_entry.id   AF-D0YYC5-F1
#
_cell.length_a   1.000
_cell.length_b   1.000
_cell.length_c   1.000
_cell.angle_alpha   90.00
_cell.angle_beta   90.00
_cell.angle_gamma   90.00
#
_symmetry.space_group_name_H-M   'P 1'
#
loop_
_entity.id
_entity.type
_entity.pdbx_description
1 polymer ?
#
loop_
_entity_poly.entity_id
_entity_poly.type
_entity_poly.pdbx_seq_one_letter_code
_entity_poly.pdbx_strand_id
1 'polypeptide(L)'
;MVRNRFWLVIFLLFSCQVFADTTSEVPYSQKSIYEKPLMERYVLDELKSLRTDQQDLERRLIKEITDRELTVADKSMNYANVTVTYFFYIIAGVASLIALVGWQSLKEIKTNTKEMADKQLKEITEQYEMKFRALERDLKRKTRIITENNREIEIINEVHNLWLRAQNAQTPEQQMEIYDEILKIRPGDLEALTYKADAAMASKEYRWALSLCNRVLEVDDTNAQALYQRACAYACLGAEEQAISDLERAINESASLRDSAADEPDFENLHGNERFEALLIFAE
;
A
#
# COMPACT_ATOMS: atom_id res chain seq x y z
N MET A 1 -49.36 -75.06 -102.97
CA MET A 1 -50.20 -75.30 -104.15
C MET A 1 -51.64 -74.99 -103.73
N VAL A 2 -52.16 -73.79 -104.06
CA VAL A 2 -53.29 -73.61 -105.01
C VAL A 2 -54.64 -73.99 -104.34
N ARG A 3 -55.71 -73.19 -104.20
CA ARG A 3 -56.22 -71.98 -104.87
C ARG A 3 -57.44 -71.44 -104.06
N ASN A 4 -57.75 -70.14 -104.19
CA ASN A 4 -59.09 -69.47 -104.39
C ASN A 4 -60.36 -69.93 -103.64
N ARG A 5 -61.43 -69.15 -103.45
CA ARG A 5 -61.81 -67.71 -103.49
C ARG A 5 -63.28 -67.72 -103.01
N PHE A 6 -63.62 -66.78 -102.12
CA PHE A 6 -64.79 -65.87 -102.13
C PHE A 6 -66.25 -66.32 -102.43
N TRP A 7 -67.15 -65.68 -101.66
CA TRP A 7 -68.58 -65.28 -101.86
C TRP A 7 -69.69 -66.27 -101.41
N LEU A 8 -70.90 -65.92 -100.92
CA LEU A 8 -71.57 -64.81 -100.16
C LEU A 8 -73.13 -65.03 -100.27
N VAL A 9 -73.93 -64.38 -99.40
CA VAL A 9 -75.41 -64.06 -99.49
C VAL A 9 -76.40 -65.20 -99.14
N ILE A 10 -77.18 -65.21 -98.04
CA ILE A 10 -78.32 -64.40 -97.50
C ILE A 10 -79.70 -64.69 -98.17
N PHE A 11 -80.71 -65.00 -97.32
CA PHE A 11 -82.08 -64.39 -97.18
C PHE A 11 -83.24 -65.40 -97.01
N LEU A 12 -84.16 -65.03 -96.10
CA LEU A 12 -85.64 -65.16 -96.09
C LEU A 12 -86.34 -65.81 -94.88
N LEU A 13 -87.36 -65.06 -94.47
CA LEU A 13 -88.38 -65.21 -93.42
C LEU A 13 -89.47 -66.26 -93.75
N PHE A 14 -90.36 -66.47 -92.76
CA PHE A 14 -91.81 -66.77 -92.82
C PHE A 14 -92.33 -68.16 -92.33
N SER A 15 -92.88 -68.12 -91.10
CA SER A 15 -94.21 -68.57 -90.63
C SER A 15 -94.68 -70.05 -90.53
N CYS A 16 -95.27 -70.32 -89.36
CA CYS A 16 -96.55 -71.02 -89.09
C CYS A 16 -96.61 -72.54 -88.80
N GLN A 17 -96.62 -72.82 -87.48
CA GLN A 17 -97.68 -73.48 -86.69
C GLN A 17 -98.09 -74.96 -86.91
N VAL A 18 -97.83 -75.71 -85.82
CA VAL A 18 -98.64 -76.72 -85.13
C VAL A 18 -98.74 -78.13 -85.73
N PHE A 19 -98.00 -79.05 -85.11
CA PHE A 19 -98.46 -80.42 -84.82
C PHE A 19 -97.93 -80.82 -83.43
N ALA A 20 -98.82 -81.40 -82.62
CA ALA A 20 -98.59 -81.91 -81.28
C ALA A 20 -98.29 -83.42 -81.31
N ASP A 21 -97.31 -83.84 -80.50
CA ASP A 21 -97.19 -85.09 -79.72
C ASP A 21 -95.70 -85.46 -79.51
N THR A 22 -95.19 -85.90 -78.35
CA THR A 22 -95.49 -85.72 -76.92
C THR A 22 -94.29 -86.32 -76.15
N THR A 23 -93.87 -85.68 -75.05
CA THR A 23 -93.00 -86.18 -73.94
C THR A 23 -91.61 -86.76 -74.25
N SER A 24 -90.55 -86.04 -73.83
CA SER A 24 -89.29 -86.66 -73.37
C SER A 24 -88.58 -85.77 -72.35
N GLU A 25 -89.08 -85.77 -71.11
CA GLU A 25 -88.37 -85.21 -69.97
C GLU A 25 -87.10 -86.03 -69.71
N VAL A 26 -85.93 -85.44 -69.95
CA VAL A 26 -84.64 -86.06 -69.63
C VAL A 26 -84.52 -86.16 -68.10
N PRO A 27 -84.28 -87.35 -67.52
CA PRO A 27 -84.23 -87.55 -66.08
C PRO A 27 -83.10 -86.74 -65.41
N TYR A 28 -83.40 -86.23 -64.21
CA TYR A 28 -82.59 -85.38 -63.33
C TYR A 28 -81.10 -85.78 -63.13
N SER A 29 -80.75 -87.02 -63.46
CA SER A 29 -79.39 -87.58 -63.32
C SER A 29 -78.33 -87.01 -64.28
N GLN A 30 -78.72 -86.34 -65.36
CA GLN A 30 -77.80 -85.91 -66.43
C GLN A 30 -77.54 -84.39 -66.49
N LYS A 31 -78.01 -83.59 -65.52
CA LYS A 31 -77.68 -82.15 -65.42
C LYS A 31 -76.41 -81.91 -64.60
N SER A 32 -75.55 -81.00 -65.09
CA SER A 32 -74.35 -80.52 -64.40
C SER A 32 -74.67 -80.10 -62.95
N ILE A 33 -73.83 -80.51 -61.99
CA ILE A 33 -74.08 -80.32 -60.54
C ILE A 33 -74.30 -78.84 -60.18
N TYR A 34 -73.71 -77.93 -60.94
CA TYR A 34 -73.78 -76.48 -60.75
C TYR A 34 -75.09 -75.85 -61.23
N GLU A 35 -75.93 -76.57 -61.97
CA GLU A 35 -77.18 -76.04 -62.56
C GLU A 35 -78.43 -76.37 -61.70
N LYS A 36 -78.24 -76.75 -60.44
CA LYS A 36 -79.33 -77.09 -59.50
C LYS A 36 -79.67 -75.88 -58.60
N PRO A 37 -80.91 -75.35 -58.60
CA PRO A 37 -81.26 -74.10 -57.90
C PRO A 37 -81.09 -74.13 -56.37
N LEU A 38 -81.12 -75.31 -55.72
CA LEU A 38 -80.86 -75.44 -54.29
C LEU A 38 -79.35 -75.35 -53.94
N MET A 39 -78.48 -75.75 -54.85
CA MET A 39 -77.02 -75.70 -54.63
C MET A 39 -76.50 -74.26 -54.73
N GLU A 40 -77.09 -73.42 -55.58
CA GLU A 40 -76.72 -72.01 -55.73
C GLU A 40 -76.90 -71.22 -54.43
N ARG A 41 -78.05 -71.39 -53.75
CA ARG A 41 -78.34 -70.71 -52.48
C ARG A 41 -77.41 -71.17 -51.35
N TYR A 42 -77.12 -72.47 -51.26
CA TYR A 42 -76.19 -73.00 -50.27
C TYR A 42 -74.77 -72.42 -50.45
N VAL A 43 -74.28 -72.37 -51.68
CA VAL A 43 -72.98 -71.75 -51.99
C VAL A 43 -72.96 -70.27 -51.64
N LEU A 44 -74.04 -69.53 -51.89
CA LEU A 44 -74.13 -68.11 -51.51
C LEU A 44 -74.16 -67.91 -49.99
N ASP A 45 -74.88 -68.75 -49.24
CA ASP A 45 -74.93 -68.69 -47.78
C ASP A 45 -73.57 -69.05 -47.17
N GLU A 46 -72.88 -70.07 -47.68
CA GLU A 46 -71.50 -70.40 -47.29
C GLU A 46 -70.53 -69.25 -47.60
N LEU A 47 -70.58 -68.66 -48.80
CA LEU A 47 -69.75 -67.50 -49.16
C LEU A 47 -70.03 -66.28 -48.27
N LYS A 48 -71.30 -66.06 -47.91
CA LYS A 48 -71.68 -64.99 -46.99
C LYS A 48 -71.13 -65.25 -45.59
N SER A 49 -71.23 -66.49 -45.10
CA SER A 49 -70.68 -66.91 -43.80
C SER A 49 -69.16 -66.79 -43.76
N LEU A 50 -68.49 -67.20 -44.83
CA LEU A 50 -67.04 -67.11 -44.99
C LEU A 50 -66.58 -65.64 -45.02
N ARG A 51 -67.35 -64.76 -45.68
CA ARG A 51 -67.08 -63.31 -45.66
C ARG A 51 -67.26 -62.72 -44.26
N THR A 52 -68.30 -63.10 -43.53
CA THR A 52 -68.50 -62.63 -42.14
C THR A 52 -67.41 -63.15 -41.21
N ASP A 53 -67.01 -64.41 -41.35
CA ASP A 53 -65.92 -65.00 -40.57
C ASP A 53 -64.59 -64.34 -40.88
N GLN A 54 -64.32 -64.03 -42.16
CA GLN A 54 -63.14 -63.27 -42.57
C GLN A 54 -63.15 -61.87 -41.94
N GLN A 55 -64.29 -61.16 -41.97
CA GLN A 55 -64.41 -59.84 -41.35
C GLN A 55 -64.21 -59.88 -39.84
N ASP A 56 -64.74 -60.89 -39.15
CA ASP A 56 -64.57 -61.03 -37.70
C ASP A 56 -63.17 -61.51 -37.30
N LEU A 57 -62.51 -62.29 -38.16
CA LEU A 57 -61.10 -62.61 -38.01
C LEU A 57 -60.25 -61.33 -38.17
N GLU A 58 -60.47 -60.53 -39.21
CA GLU A 58 -59.79 -59.26 -39.43
C GLU A 58 -59.97 -58.31 -38.23
N ARG A 59 -61.20 -58.17 -37.72
CA ARG A 59 -61.47 -57.35 -36.53
C ARG A 59 -60.71 -57.84 -35.28
N ARG A 60 -60.67 -59.15 -35.05
CA ARG A 60 -59.96 -59.73 -33.90
C ARG A 60 -58.44 -59.54 -34.03
N LEU A 61 -57.90 -59.79 -35.22
CA LEU A 61 -56.48 -59.56 -35.50
C LEU A 61 -56.11 -58.09 -35.34
N ILE A 62 -56.92 -57.16 -35.85
CA ILE A 62 -56.71 -55.72 -35.66
C ILE A 62 -56.67 -55.38 -34.18
N LYS A 63 -57.66 -55.82 -33.39
CA LYS A 63 -57.69 -55.57 -31.94
C LYS A 63 -56.45 -56.11 -31.22
N GLU A 64 -56.07 -57.35 -31.50
CA GLU A 64 -54.92 -57.97 -30.84
C GLU A 64 -53.59 -57.31 -31.24
N ILE A 65 -53.42 -56.94 -32.51
CA ILE A 65 -52.25 -56.19 -32.98
C ILE A 65 -52.21 -54.82 -32.32
N THR A 66 -53.32 -54.08 -32.31
CA THR A 66 -53.37 -52.75 -31.69
C THR A 66 -53.11 -52.82 -30.19
N ASP A 67 -53.64 -53.82 -29.49
CA ASP A 67 -53.38 -54.00 -28.06
C ASP A 67 -51.91 -54.33 -27.80
N ARG A 68 -51.29 -55.20 -28.61
CA ARG A 68 -49.85 -55.48 -28.53
C ARG A 68 -49.02 -54.22 -28.79
N GLU A 69 -49.33 -53.45 -29.83
CA GLU A 69 -48.64 -52.19 -30.11
C GLU A 69 -48.79 -51.18 -28.97
N LEU A 70 -49.98 -51.03 -28.40
CA LEU A 70 -50.23 -50.17 -27.24
C LEU A 70 -49.44 -50.63 -26.01
N THR A 71 -49.39 -51.94 -25.72
CA THR A 71 -48.61 -52.45 -24.58
C THR A 71 -47.11 -52.26 -24.77
N VAL A 72 -46.59 -52.44 -25.99
CA VAL A 72 -45.18 -52.16 -26.32
C VAL A 72 -44.89 -50.67 -26.21
N ALA A 73 -45.78 -49.81 -26.72
CA ALA A 73 -45.68 -48.37 -26.61
C ALA A 73 -45.66 -47.93 -25.14
N ASP A 74 -46.62 -48.38 -24.32
CA ASP A 74 -46.71 -48.04 -22.89
C ASP A 74 -45.46 -48.48 -22.12
N LYS A 75 -44.98 -49.72 -22.35
CA LYS A 75 -43.75 -50.21 -21.74
C LYS A 75 -42.53 -49.38 -22.14
N SER A 76 -42.42 -48.99 -23.41
CA SER A 76 -41.34 -48.13 -23.90
C SER A 76 -41.39 -46.71 -23.31
N MET A 77 -42.59 -46.14 -23.19
CA MET A 77 -42.81 -44.84 -22.57
C MET A 77 -42.47 -44.87 -21.08
N ASN A 78 -42.81 -45.95 -20.38
CA ASN A 78 -42.45 -46.10 -18.98
C ASN A 78 -40.93 -46.23 -18.80
N TYR A 79 -40.23 -46.99 -19.65
CA TYR A 79 -38.76 -47.03 -19.62
C TYR A 79 -38.12 -45.67 -19.91
N ALA A 80 -38.66 -44.91 -20.87
CA ALA A 80 -38.21 -43.56 -21.16
C ALA A 80 -38.42 -42.62 -19.96
N ASN A 81 -39.60 -42.65 -19.34
CA ASN A 81 -39.89 -41.85 -18.15
C ASN A 81 -38.97 -42.20 -16.97
N VAL A 82 -38.76 -43.49 -16.70
CA VAL A 82 -37.90 -43.95 -15.60
C VAL A 82 -36.44 -43.57 -15.83
N THR A 83 -35.91 -43.77 -17.05
CA THR A 83 -34.53 -43.40 -17.37
C THR A 83 -34.30 -41.89 -17.28
N VAL A 84 -35.20 -41.09 -17.86
CA VAL A 84 -35.16 -39.62 -17.76
C VAL A 84 -35.21 -39.18 -16.30
N THR A 85 -36.08 -39.77 -15.47
CA THR A 85 -36.18 -39.47 -14.05
C THR A 85 -34.87 -39.77 -13.29
N TYR A 86 -34.22 -40.90 -13.57
CA TYR A 86 -32.93 -41.22 -12.95
C TYR A 86 -31.81 -40.27 -13.38
N PHE A 87 -31.76 -39.86 -14.66
CA PHE A 87 -30.82 -38.84 -15.10
C PHE A 87 -31.01 -37.52 -14.34
N PHE A 88 -32.26 -37.10 -14.12
CA PHE A 88 -32.54 -35.92 -13.30
C PHE A 88 -32.07 -36.09 -11.86
N TYR A 89 -32.24 -37.26 -11.24
CA TYR A 89 -31.72 -37.50 -9.89
C TYR A 89 -30.19 -37.48 -9.81
N ILE A 90 -29.50 -38.02 -10.81
CA ILE A 90 -28.03 -37.97 -10.87
C ILE A 90 -27.57 -36.52 -11.01
N ILE A 91 -28.17 -35.75 -11.94
CA ILE A 91 -27.85 -34.34 -12.13
C ILE A 91 -28.13 -33.54 -10.85
N ALA A 92 -29.26 -33.78 -10.19
CA ALA A 92 -29.60 -33.12 -8.93
C ALA A 92 -28.62 -33.47 -7.80
N GLY A 93 -28.21 -34.74 -7.71
CA GLY A 93 -27.20 -35.19 -6.74
C GLY A 93 -25.84 -34.53 -6.97
N VAL A 94 -25.37 -34.50 -8.22
CA VAL A 94 -24.11 -33.84 -8.60
C VAL A 94 -24.19 -32.33 -8.37
N ALA A 95 -25.29 -31.68 -8.75
CA ALA A 95 -25.51 -30.26 -8.52
C ALA A 95 -25.52 -29.91 -7.03
N SER A 96 -26.15 -30.75 -6.20
CA SER A 96 -26.16 -30.58 -4.74
C SER A 96 -24.75 -30.70 -4.15
N LEU A 97 -23.95 -31.67 -4.61
CA LEU A 97 -22.57 -31.85 -4.17
C LEU A 97 -21.68 -30.66 -4.57
N ILE A 98 -21.79 -30.19 -5.82
CA ILE A 98 -21.08 -29.00 -6.32
C ILE A 98 -21.48 -27.76 -5.53
N ALA A 99 -22.77 -27.59 -5.22
CA ALA A 99 -23.25 -26.46 -4.42
C ALA A 99 -22.68 -26.47 -3.00
N LEU A 100 -22.59 -27.65 -2.36
CA LEU A 100 -22.02 -27.80 -1.02
C LEU A 100 -20.53 -27.46 -0.99
N VAL A 101 -19.75 -28.04 -1.91
CA VAL A 101 -18.30 -27.76 -2.03
C VAL A 101 -18.05 -26.31 -2.42
N GLY A 102 -18.83 -25.77 -3.37
CA GLY A 102 -18.75 -24.38 -3.81
C GLY A 102 -19.04 -23.39 -2.68
N TRP A 103 -20.03 -23.68 -1.82
CA TRP A 103 -20.36 -22.84 -0.67
C TRP A 103 -19.23 -22.79 0.36
N GLN A 104 -18.60 -23.93 0.67
CA GLN A 104 -17.44 -23.97 1.57
C GLN A 104 -16.26 -23.19 1.01
N SER A 105 -15.91 -23.39 -0.27
CA SER A 105 -14.83 -22.65 -0.93
C SER A 105 -15.07 -21.14 -0.96
N LEU A 106 -16.27 -20.68 -1.29
CA LEU A 106 -16.61 -19.25 -1.27
C LEU A 106 -16.50 -18.65 0.14
N LYS A 107 -16.92 -19.39 1.17
CA LYS A 107 -16.78 -18.97 2.56
C LYS A 107 -15.31 -18.86 2.96
N GLU A 108 -14.49 -19.85 2.61
CA GLU A 108 -13.04 -19.86 2.89
C GLU A 108 -12.30 -18.74 2.17
N ILE A 109 -12.62 -18.48 0.90
CA ILE A 109 -12.05 -17.35 0.16
C ILE A 109 -12.42 -16.04 0.85
N LYS A 110 -13.68 -15.85 1.26
CA LYS A 110 -14.10 -14.64 1.99
C LYS A 110 -13.38 -14.47 3.33
N THR A 111 -13.19 -15.55 4.10
CA THR A 111 -12.48 -15.45 5.38
C THR A 111 -10.99 -15.20 5.17
N ASN A 112 -10.34 -15.93 4.26
CA ASN A 112 -8.91 -15.79 4.00
C ASN A 112 -8.56 -14.42 3.40
N THR A 113 -9.39 -13.90 2.48
CA THR A 113 -9.20 -12.55 1.93
C THR A 113 -9.35 -11.48 3.00
N LYS A 114 -10.33 -11.62 3.89
CA LYS A 114 -10.50 -10.70 5.03
C LYS A 114 -9.30 -10.76 5.98
N GLU A 115 -8.85 -11.95 6.35
CA GLU A 115 -7.68 -12.13 7.22
C GLU A 115 -6.40 -11.57 6.60
N MET A 116 -6.20 -11.77 5.30
CA MET A 116 -5.05 -11.22 4.57
C MET A 116 -5.10 -9.69 4.51
N ALA A 117 -6.27 -9.11 4.26
CA ALA A 117 -6.47 -7.66 4.31
C ALA A 117 -6.21 -7.10 5.72
N ASP A 118 -6.74 -7.75 6.75
CA ASP A 118 -6.52 -7.36 8.15
C ASP A 118 -5.04 -7.43 8.54
N LYS A 119 -4.31 -8.47 8.09
CA LYS A 119 -2.85 -8.58 8.29
C LYS A 119 -2.08 -7.46 7.60
N GLN A 120 -2.37 -7.18 6.33
CA GLN A 120 -1.72 -6.10 5.60
C GLN A 120 -1.99 -4.74 6.23
N LEU A 121 -3.24 -4.48 6.62
CA LEU A 121 -3.60 -3.27 7.35
C LEU A 121 -2.81 -3.16 8.64
N LYS A 122 -2.72 -4.26 9.41
CA LYS A 122 -1.96 -4.28 10.66
C LYS A 122 -0.47 -3.96 10.44
N GLU A 123 0.16 -4.61 9.47
CA GLU A 123 1.56 -4.37 9.14
C GLU A 123 1.81 -2.92 8.72
N ILE A 124 0.92 -2.36 7.87
CA ILE A 124 0.98 -0.96 7.49
C ILE A 124 0.84 -0.05 8.71
N THR A 125 -0.12 -0.31 9.60
CA THR A 125 -0.31 0.50 10.81
C THR A 125 0.89 0.44 11.74
N GLU A 126 1.50 -0.73 11.93
CA GLU A 126 2.70 -0.89 12.77
C GLU A 126 3.90 -0.14 12.15
N GLN A 127 4.08 -0.21 10.83
CA GLN A 127 5.13 0.54 10.14
C GLN A 127 4.95 2.06 10.28
N TYR A 128 3.72 2.56 10.10
CA TYR A 128 3.44 3.99 10.28
C TYR A 128 3.59 4.44 11.73
N GLU A 129 3.15 3.63 12.69
CA GLU A 129 3.33 3.92 14.11
C GLU A 129 4.82 3.99 14.49
N MET A 130 5.64 3.05 14.00
CA MET A 130 7.09 3.08 14.20
C MET A 130 7.73 4.35 13.60
N LYS A 131 7.37 4.71 12.35
CA LYS A 131 7.86 5.93 11.70
C LYS A 131 7.43 7.19 12.46
N PHE A 132 6.18 7.23 12.92
CA PHE A 132 5.64 8.34 13.69
C PHE A 132 6.38 8.51 15.01
N ARG A 133 6.59 7.42 15.76
CA ARG A 133 7.39 7.44 17.01
C ARG A 133 8.84 7.83 16.77
N ALA A 134 9.43 7.46 15.63
CA ALA A 134 10.78 7.89 15.26
C ALA A 134 10.83 9.40 14.98
N LEU A 135 9.86 9.92 14.22
CA LEU A 135 9.72 11.33 13.92
C LEU A 135 9.49 12.16 15.18
N GLU A 136 8.60 11.72 16.08
CA GLU A 136 8.32 12.38 17.35
C GLU A 136 9.59 12.48 18.21
N ARG A 137 10.39 11.42 18.28
CA ARG A 137 11.67 11.43 19.00
C ARG A 137 12.66 12.42 18.39
N ASP A 138 12.77 12.45 17.06
CA ASP A 138 13.67 13.39 16.38
C ASP A 138 13.22 14.85 16.56
N LEU A 139 11.92 15.12 16.45
CA LEU A 139 11.34 16.43 16.73
C LEU A 139 11.63 16.86 18.16
N LYS A 140 11.35 16.00 19.15
CA LYS A 140 11.60 16.31 20.56
C LYS A 140 13.08 16.59 20.83
N ARG A 141 13.99 15.83 20.21
CA ARG A 141 15.44 16.07 20.31
C ARG A 141 15.81 17.42 19.71
N LYS A 142 15.37 17.71 18.48
CA LYS A 142 15.65 18.98 17.80
C LYS A 142 15.09 20.17 18.57
N THR A 143 13.86 20.08 19.08
CA THR A 143 13.27 21.11 19.93
C THR A 143 14.13 21.36 21.17
N ARG A 144 14.60 20.31 21.85
CA ARG A 144 15.49 20.47 23.02
C ARG A 144 16.79 21.20 22.68
N ILE A 145 17.41 20.86 21.55
CA ILE A 145 18.63 21.54 21.08
C ILE A 145 18.33 23.00 20.77
N ILE A 146 17.25 23.29 20.05
CA ILE A 146 16.85 24.68 19.74
C ILE A 146 16.60 25.47 21.02
N THR A 147 15.92 24.89 22.01
CA THR A 147 15.69 25.59 23.29
C THR A 147 16.98 25.86 24.05
N GLU A 148 17.96 24.97 23.99
CA GLU A 148 19.25 25.17 24.66
C GLU A 148 20.08 26.23 23.93
N ASN A 149 20.19 26.13 22.61
CA ASN A 149 20.87 27.13 21.79
C ASN A 149 20.23 28.52 21.96
N ASN A 150 18.91 28.61 22.08
CA ASN A 150 18.23 29.88 22.33
C ASN A 150 18.62 30.48 23.70
N ARG A 151 18.78 29.65 24.74
CA ARG A 151 19.27 30.11 26.05
C ARG A 151 20.71 30.57 25.98
N GLU A 152 21.57 29.85 25.27
CA GLU A 152 22.96 30.26 25.06
C GLU A 152 23.05 31.60 24.32
N ILE A 153 22.23 31.79 23.29
CA ILE A 153 22.14 33.06 22.55
C ILE A 153 21.65 34.19 23.48
N GLU A 154 20.67 33.93 24.33
CA GLU A 154 20.17 34.90 25.31
C GLU A 154 21.28 35.33 26.28
N ILE A 155 22.04 34.38 26.82
CA ILE A 155 23.19 34.65 27.70
C ILE A 155 24.28 35.44 26.96
N ILE A 156 24.59 35.07 25.71
CA ILE A 156 25.56 35.81 24.88
C ILE A 156 25.10 37.26 24.69
N ASN A 157 23.83 37.47 24.35
CA ASN A 157 23.27 38.80 24.14
C ASN A 157 23.26 39.62 25.44
N GLU A 158 22.92 39.00 26.58
CA GLU A 158 22.97 39.64 27.88
C GLU A 158 24.38 40.10 28.22
N VAL A 159 25.37 39.20 28.10
CA VAL A 159 26.79 39.53 28.30
C VAL A 159 27.24 40.62 27.34
N HIS A 160 26.87 40.56 26.07
CA HIS A 160 27.20 41.59 25.09
C HIS A 160 26.61 42.96 25.44
N ASN A 161 25.36 43.00 25.91
CA ASN A 161 24.73 44.24 26.38
C ASN A 161 25.45 44.80 27.62
N LEU A 162 25.89 43.94 28.54
CA LEU A 162 26.70 44.35 29.69
C LEU A 162 28.05 44.92 29.24
N TRP A 163 28.73 44.31 28.26
CA TRP A 163 29.95 44.85 27.67
C TRP A 163 29.74 46.25 27.07
N LEU A 164 28.68 46.43 26.29
CA LEU A 164 28.33 47.76 25.74
C LEU A 164 28.05 48.77 26.85
N ARG A 165 27.44 48.35 27.96
CA ARG A 165 27.18 49.22 29.11
C ARG A 165 28.47 49.59 29.84
N ALA A 166 29.40 48.65 30.02
CA ALA A 166 30.70 48.89 30.64
C ALA A 166 31.51 49.89 29.81
N GLN A 167 31.54 49.74 28.49
CA GLN A 167 32.25 50.66 27.60
C GLN A 167 31.73 52.10 27.66
N ASN A 168 30.42 52.27 27.91
CA ASN A 168 29.76 53.57 27.99
C ASN A 168 29.67 54.15 29.42
N ALA A 169 30.10 53.39 30.43
CA ALA A 169 30.07 53.86 31.81
C ALA A 169 31.11 54.97 32.01
N GLN A 170 30.73 56.04 32.71
CA GLN A 170 31.57 57.23 32.89
C GLN A 170 32.54 57.12 34.06
N THR A 171 32.22 56.27 35.03
CA THR A 171 33.02 56.10 36.25
C THR A 171 33.64 54.72 36.28
N PRO A 172 34.92 54.60 36.67
CA PRO A 172 35.59 53.31 36.74
C PRO A 172 34.94 52.38 37.77
N GLU A 173 34.37 52.91 38.87
CA GLU A 173 33.66 52.09 39.86
C GLU A 173 32.43 51.40 39.25
N GLN A 174 31.65 52.11 38.43
CA GLN A 174 30.51 51.52 37.72
C GLN A 174 30.95 50.48 36.68
N GLN A 175 32.08 50.69 35.99
CA GLN A 175 32.64 49.69 35.08
C GLN A 175 32.95 48.40 35.83
N MET A 176 33.56 48.51 37.00
CA MET A 176 33.90 47.35 37.83
C MET A 176 32.67 46.57 38.30
N GLU A 177 31.60 47.27 38.69
CA GLU A 177 30.33 46.64 39.04
C GLU A 177 29.72 45.87 37.85
N ILE A 178 29.76 46.46 36.64
CA ILE A 178 29.24 45.81 35.43
C ILE A 178 30.11 44.59 35.06
N TYR A 179 31.43 44.68 35.17
CA TYR A 179 32.29 43.52 34.96
C TYR A 179 32.06 42.42 36.01
N ASP A 180 31.70 42.77 37.25
CA ASP A 180 31.26 41.79 38.24
C ASP A 180 29.94 41.09 37.85
N GLU A 181 29.03 41.79 37.19
CA GLU A 181 27.83 41.16 36.62
C GLU A 181 28.19 40.19 35.49
N ILE A 182 29.11 40.57 34.58
CA ILE A 182 29.59 39.69 33.51
C ILE A 182 30.26 38.43 34.10
N LEU A 183 31.12 38.60 35.11
CA LEU A 183 31.83 37.49 35.75
C LEU A 183 30.92 36.57 36.58
N LYS A 184 29.75 37.03 37.05
CA LYS A 184 28.74 36.15 37.65
C LYS A 184 28.14 35.20 36.61
N ILE A 185 27.97 35.67 35.37
CA ILE A 185 27.42 34.87 34.27
C ILE A 185 28.52 33.98 33.66
N ARG A 186 29.73 34.53 33.47
CA ARG A 186 30.90 33.86 32.91
C ARG A 186 32.13 34.02 33.83
N PRO A 187 32.28 33.16 34.86
CA PRO A 187 33.35 33.31 35.84
C PRO A 187 34.76 33.05 35.31
N GLY A 188 34.89 32.45 34.13
CA GLY A 188 36.17 32.18 33.46
C GLY A 188 36.47 33.13 32.30
N ASP A 189 35.73 34.24 32.16
CA ASP A 189 36.00 35.23 31.13
C ASP A 189 37.25 36.05 31.49
N LEU A 190 38.37 35.69 30.86
CA LEU A 190 39.66 36.34 31.10
C LEU A 190 39.67 37.80 30.64
N GLU A 191 38.98 38.10 29.53
CA GLU A 191 38.86 39.47 29.04
C GLU A 191 38.10 40.32 30.06
N ALA A 192 36.97 39.85 30.57
CA ALA A 192 36.23 40.59 31.60
C ALA A 192 37.09 40.85 32.86
N LEU A 193 37.98 39.93 33.24
CA LEU A 193 38.94 40.14 34.33
C LEU A 193 40.02 41.19 34.00
N THR A 194 40.58 41.19 32.79
CA THR A 194 41.60 42.18 32.38
C THR A 194 41.02 43.58 32.30
N TYR A 195 39.83 43.73 31.72
CA TYR A 195 39.16 45.04 31.66
C TYR A 195 38.67 45.52 33.04
N LYS A 196 38.35 44.60 33.95
CA LYS A 196 38.10 44.96 35.35
C LYS A 196 39.38 45.45 36.04
N ALA A 197 40.53 44.84 35.75
CA ALA A 197 41.81 45.30 36.28
C ALA A 197 42.17 46.71 35.78
N ASP A 198 41.92 46.98 34.49
CA ASP A 198 42.07 48.31 33.89
C ASP A 198 41.16 49.36 34.56
N ALA A 199 39.88 49.04 34.78
CA ALA A 199 38.99 49.92 35.55
C ALA A 199 39.48 50.14 36.99
N ALA A 200 40.04 49.11 37.65
CA ALA A 200 40.65 49.25 38.97
C ALA A 200 41.90 50.16 38.96
N MET A 201 42.70 50.12 37.89
CA MET A 201 43.82 51.04 37.66
C MET A 201 43.33 52.48 37.56
N ALA A 202 42.27 52.73 36.80
CA ALA A 202 41.65 54.05 36.67
C ALA A 202 41.09 54.59 38.01
N SER A 203 40.56 53.72 38.88
CA SER A 203 40.18 54.06 40.28
C SER A 203 41.36 54.19 41.24
N LYS A 204 42.61 54.02 40.78
CA LYS A 204 43.86 54.01 41.58
C LYS A 204 43.93 52.90 42.62
N GLU A 205 43.18 51.83 42.44
CA GLU A 205 43.19 50.65 43.30
C GLU A 205 44.23 49.63 42.82
N TYR A 206 45.50 50.06 42.73
CA TYR A 206 46.59 49.29 42.11
C TYR A 206 46.80 47.88 42.70
N ARG A 207 46.62 47.72 44.02
CA ARG A 207 46.74 46.41 44.68
C ARG A 207 45.64 45.45 44.25
N TRP A 208 44.44 45.96 43.96
CA TRP A 208 43.35 45.13 43.49
C TRP A 208 43.54 44.76 42.03
N ALA A 209 43.98 45.71 41.20
CA ALA A 209 44.39 45.46 39.81
C ALA A 209 45.43 44.33 39.73
N LEU A 210 46.49 44.39 40.55
CA LEU A 210 47.49 43.31 40.64
C LEU A 210 46.88 41.94 40.93
N SER A 211 45.95 41.87 41.89
CA SER A 211 45.27 40.62 42.25
C SER A 211 44.46 40.07 41.09
N LEU A 212 43.75 40.93 40.35
CA LEU A 212 42.98 40.56 39.17
C LEU A 212 43.89 40.07 38.03
N CYS A 213 44.97 40.80 37.72
CA CYS A 213 45.94 40.38 36.70
C CYS A 213 46.62 39.07 37.07
N ASN A 214 46.98 38.85 38.34
CA ASN A 214 47.55 37.58 38.79
C ASN A 214 46.58 36.41 38.55
N ARG A 215 45.27 36.59 38.81
CA ARG A 215 44.27 35.55 38.53
C ARG A 215 44.15 35.24 37.05
N VAL A 216 44.29 36.23 36.16
CA VAL A 216 44.32 35.99 34.72
C VAL A 216 45.57 35.20 34.34
N LEU A 217 46.73 35.60 34.86
CA LEU A 217 48.03 34.98 34.58
C LEU A 217 48.23 33.59 35.21
N GLU A 218 47.42 33.24 36.21
CA GLU A 218 47.33 31.86 36.71
C GLU A 218 46.67 30.91 35.69
N VAL A 219 45.81 31.43 34.81
CA VAL A 219 45.09 30.64 33.79
C VAL A 219 45.79 30.75 32.43
N ASP A 220 46.21 31.95 32.06
CA ASP A 220 46.91 32.27 30.81
C ASP A 220 48.14 33.13 31.14
N ASP A 221 49.28 32.49 31.31
CA ASP A 221 50.55 33.13 31.68
C ASP A 221 51.17 33.96 30.55
N THR A 222 50.64 33.81 29.33
CA THR A 222 51.05 34.52 28.11
C THR A 222 50.14 35.69 27.76
N ASN A 223 49.15 35.99 28.59
CA ASN A 223 48.21 37.09 28.32
C ASN A 223 48.92 38.46 28.34
N ALA A 224 49.23 38.98 27.15
CA ALA A 224 50.00 40.22 27.00
C ALA A 224 49.33 41.42 27.67
N GLN A 225 48.00 41.53 27.59
CA GLN A 225 47.24 42.62 28.21
C GLN A 225 47.27 42.54 29.75
N ALA A 226 47.12 41.34 30.31
CA ALA A 226 47.22 41.17 31.76
C ALA A 226 48.64 41.44 32.29
N LEU A 227 49.68 41.02 31.56
CA LEU A 227 51.08 41.33 31.88
C LEU A 227 51.34 42.84 31.85
N TYR A 228 50.86 43.52 30.82
CA TYR A 228 50.97 44.98 30.68
C TYR A 228 50.28 45.72 31.83
N GLN A 229 49.01 45.40 32.10
CA GLN A 229 48.24 46.00 33.19
C GLN A 229 48.88 45.72 34.56
N ARG A 230 49.48 44.54 34.75
CA ARG A 230 50.24 44.20 35.96
C ARG A 230 51.53 45.03 36.07
N ALA A 231 52.22 45.26 34.96
CA ALA A 231 53.40 46.12 34.91
C ALA A 231 53.06 47.57 35.27
N CYS A 232 51.99 48.14 34.72
CA CYS A 232 51.50 49.48 35.09
C CYS A 232 51.21 49.55 36.60
N ALA A 233 50.48 48.57 37.13
CA ALA A 233 50.17 48.51 38.56
C ALA A 233 51.43 48.43 39.45
N TYR A 234 52.46 47.67 39.04
CA TYR A 234 53.73 47.62 39.75
C TYR A 234 54.50 48.95 39.67
N ALA A 235 54.49 49.63 38.53
CA ALA A 235 55.13 50.94 38.36
C ALA A 235 54.49 52.00 39.28
N CYS A 236 53.15 52.04 39.35
CA CYS A 236 52.43 52.93 40.27
C CYS A 236 52.69 52.62 41.76
N LEU A 237 53.02 51.37 42.09
CA LEU A 237 53.36 50.93 43.45
C LEU A 237 54.84 51.08 43.79
N GLY A 238 55.68 51.52 42.84
CA GLY A 238 57.13 51.70 43.01
C GLY A 238 57.95 50.40 42.95
N ALA A 239 57.37 49.33 42.42
CA ALA A 239 58.03 48.03 42.23
C ALA A 239 58.67 47.96 40.84
N GLU A 240 59.73 48.74 40.62
CA GLU A 240 60.32 49.01 39.30
C GLU A 240 60.82 47.74 38.58
N GLU A 241 61.56 46.87 39.28
CA GLU A 241 62.11 45.65 38.67
C GLU A 241 61.02 44.68 38.21
N GLN A 242 59.94 44.53 38.99
CA GLN A 242 58.81 43.69 38.62
C GLN A 242 58.03 44.29 37.44
N ALA A 243 57.86 45.62 37.42
CA ALA A 243 57.20 46.32 36.33
C ALA A 243 57.95 46.11 35.00
N ILE A 244 59.27 46.31 35.00
CA ILE A 244 60.10 46.14 33.79
C ILE A 244 60.08 44.68 33.32
N SER A 245 60.18 43.70 34.23
CA SER A 245 60.16 42.28 33.86
C SER A 245 58.83 41.86 33.25
N ASP A 246 57.70 42.34 33.77
CA ASP A 246 56.38 42.03 33.21
C ASP A 246 56.14 42.76 31.90
N LEU A 247 56.62 44.00 31.77
CA LEU A 247 56.54 44.77 30.53
C LEU A 247 57.36 44.13 29.41
N GLU A 248 58.58 43.65 29.70
CA GLU A 248 59.41 42.90 28.75
C GLU A 248 58.65 41.66 28.22
N ARG A 249 58.04 40.89 29.13
CA ARG A 249 57.21 39.74 28.74
C ARG A 249 56.00 40.16 27.91
N ALA A 250 55.30 41.23 28.29
CA ALA A 250 54.15 41.73 27.55
C ALA A 250 54.52 42.16 26.11
N ILE A 251 55.65 42.86 25.95
CA ILE A 251 56.16 43.32 24.64
C ILE A 251 56.60 42.12 23.78
N ASN A 252 57.21 41.10 24.37
CA ASN A 252 57.60 39.88 23.66
C ASN A 252 56.38 39.13 23.10
N GLU A 253 55.26 39.11 23.83
CA GLU A 253 54.01 38.49 23.36
C GLU A 253 53.25 39.37 22.36
N SER A 254 53.23 40.70 22.59
CA SER A 254 52.56 41.66 21.71
C SER A 254 53.40 42.90 21.50
N ALA A 255 54.15 42.93 20.39
CA ALA A 255 55.04 44.03 20.03
C ALA A 255 54.33 45.40 19.94
N SER A 256 53.02 45.44 19.68
CA SER A 256 52.23 46.68 19.66
C SER A 256 52.13 47.39 21.01
N LEU A 257 52.36 46.67 22.11
CA LEU A 257 52.35 47.24 23.47
C LEU A 257 53.57 48.11 23.74
N ARG A 258 54.64 47.99 22.93
CA ARG A 258 55.82 48.85 23.04
C ARG A 258 55.47 50.30 22.78
N ASP A 259 54.70 50.57 21.73
CA ASP A 259 54.27 51.91 21.37
C ASP A 259 53.36 52.49 22.47
N SER A 260 52.44 51.66 22.98
CA SER A 260 51.59 52.05 24.12
C SER A 260 52.40 52.36 25.38
N ALA A 261 53.42 51.56 25.69
CA ALA A 261 54.27 51.76 26.87
C ALA A 261 55.08 53.05 26.82
N ALA A 262 55.42 53.55 25.63
CA ALA A 262 56.17 54.80 25.47
C ALA A 262 55.32 56.05 25.80
N ASP A 263 54.01 55.98 25.54
CA ASP A 263 53.05 57.08 25.76
C ASP A 263 52.33 56.98 27.12
N GLU A 264 52.54 55.91 27.88
CA GLU A 264 51.79 55.62 29.11
C GLU A 264 52.32 56.40 30.34
N PRO A 265 51.49 57.25 30.98
CA PRO A 265 51.91 58.03 32.15
C PRO A 265 52.28 57.19 33.38
N ASP A 266 51.75 55.98 33.51
CA ASP A 266 52.04 55.11 34.66
C ASP A 266 53.52 54.70 34.74
N PHE A 267 54.23 54.73 33.61
CA PHE A 267 55.66 54.43 33.54
C PHE A 267 56.56 55.65 33.70
N GLU A 268 56.03 56.83 34.04
CA GLU A 268 56.83 58.04 34.28
C GLU A 268 57.97 57.81 35.30
N ASN A 269 57.70 56.99 36.32
CA ASN A 269 58.66 56.65 37.36
C ASN A 269 59.80 55.73 36.88
N LEU A 270 59.64 55.05 35.74
CA LEU A 270 60.62 54.11 35.19
C LEU A 270 61.57 54.78 34.18
N HIS A 271 61.23 55.98 33.69
CA HIS A 271 62.09 56.73 32.78
C HIS A 271 63.45 57.05 33.41
N GLY A 272 64.52 56.78 32.66
CA GLY A 272 65.90 56.88 33.15
C GLY A 272 66.48 55.57 33.69
N ASN A 273 65.69 54.49 33.78
CA ASN A 273 66.23 53.14 33.98
C ASN A 273 66.72 52.58 32.64
N GLU A 274 68.00 52.18 32.57
CA GLU A 274 68.63 51.67 31.34
C GLU A 274 67.87 50.48 30.74
N ARG A 275 67.27 49.62 31.57
CA ARG A 275 66.50 48.46 31.10
C ARG A 275 65.19 48.87 30.43
N PHE A 276 64.47 49.84 31.00
CA PHE A 276 63.20 50.31 30.46
C PHE A 276 63.41 51.00 29.11
N GLU A 277 64.41 51.87 29.01
CA GLU A 277 64.75 52.55 27.75
C GLU A 277 65.18 51.56 26.66
N ALA A 278 65.90 50.48 27.02
CA ALA A 278 66.26 49.44 26.06
C ALA A 278 65.02 48.73 25.47
N LEU A 279 63.97 48.49 26.26
CA LEU A 279 62.73 47.86 25.78
C LEU A 279 61.99 48.69 24.73
N LEU A 280 62.12 50.02 24.80
CA LEU A 280 61.49 50.95 23.85
C LEU A 280 62.29 51.10 22.55
N ILE A 281 63.61 50.88 22.57
CA ILE A 281 64.50 51.10 21.41
C ILE A 281 64.57 49.86 20.49
N PHE A 282 64.49 48.64 21.03
CA PHE A 282 64.74 47.42 20.25
C PHE A 282 63.52 46.99 19.41
N ALA A 283 63.43 47.48 18.18
CA ALA A 283 62.66 46.85 17.11
C ALA A 283 63.61 46.04 16.21
N GLU A 284 63.69 44.73 16.43
CA GLU A 284 64.24 43.78 15.44
C GLU A 284 63.23 42.67 15.16
#